data_AF-A0AAP5YF67-F1
#
_entry.id   AF-A0AAP5YF67-F1
#
_cell.length_a   1.000
_cell.length_b   1.000
_cell.length_c   1.000
_cell.angle_alpha   90.00
_cell.angle_beta   90.00
_cell.angle_gamma   90.00
#
_symmetry.space_group_name_H-M   'P 1'
#
loop_
_entity.id
_entity.type
_entity.pdbx_description
1 polymer ?
#
loop_
_entity_poly.entity_id
_entity_poly.type
_entity_poly.pdbx_seq_one_letter_code
_entity_poly.pdbx_strand_id
1 'polypeptide(L)'
;SIAAVSEKAFGGFLALRYELDKLGYFNSSFFETIHFTGPPTDQLILDVIDDQIDVAIVPACTLENMAAEGKIELHNLRVLNERRPADSVCAVSTPLYPNWTMAMTERAPVDVGQKVAKTLFAMPEDHSAAIAANNVGWTLPAPSVNVDKVYKHLDLHPLQKPWAQKVQEWLHKNQAVAIAALLTLVLLTIYHFWLEWTFKRSREKL
;
A
#
# COMPACT_ATOMS: atom_id res chain seq x y z
N SER A 1 -21.95 0.49 3.57
CA SER A 1 -20.70 1.25 3.74
C SER A 1 -19.53 0.30 3.98
N ILE A 2 -18.29 0.74 3.70
CA ILE A 2 -17.05 -0.01 3.91
C ILE A 2 -16.22 0.69 4.99
N ALA A 3 -15.58 -0.06 5.88
CA ALA A 3 -14.66 0.52 6.87
C ALA A 3 -13.33 -0.23 6.99
N ALA A 4 -12.31 0.52 7.39
CA ALA A 4 -10.96 0.05 7.67
C ALA A 4 -10.38 0.86 8.84
N VAL A 5 -9.30 0.38 9.47
CA VAL A 5 -8.73 1.11 10.63
C VAL A 5 -7.95 2.36 10.22
N SER A 6 -7.31 2.35 9.04
CA SER A 6 -6.51 3.50 8.55
C SER A 6 -6.20 3.36 7.07
N GLU A 7 -6.15 4.48 6.34
CA GLU A 7 -5.70 4.54 4.95
C GLU A 7 -4.25 4.07 4.78
N LYS A 8 -3.46 4.09 5.86
CA LYS A 8 -2.05 3.67 5.86
C LYS A 8 -1.83 2.28 6.44
N ALA A 9 -2.88 1.60 6.89
CA ALA A 9 -2.76 0.26 7.46
C ALA A 9 -2.45 -0.75 6.35
N PHE A 10 -1.30 -1.42 6.42
CA PHE A 10 -0.88 -2.34 5.38
C PHE A 10 -1.84 -3.54 5.25
N GLY A 11 -1.97 -4.34 6.33
CA GLY A 11 -2.86 -5.50 6.36
C GLY A 11 -4.34 -5.15 6.43
N GLY A 12 -4.67 -3.95 6.95
CA GLY A 12 -6.06 -3.49 7.11
C GLY A 12 -6.62 -2.69 5.94
N PHE A 13 -5.82 -2.35 4.92
CA PHE A 13 -6.32 -1.60 3.77
C PHE A 13 -5.44 -1.70 2.52
N LEU A 14 -4.14 -1.37 2.63
CA LEU A 14 -3.27 -1.19 1.45
C LEU A 14 -3.11 -2.47 0.62
N ALA A 15 -3.08 -3.63 1.28
CA ALA A 15 -3.02 -4.92 0.58
C ALA A 15 -4.25 -5.15 -0.31
N LEU A 16 -5.46 -4.80 0.17
CA LEU A 16 -6.68 -4.91 -0.62
C LEU A 16 -6.71 -3.86 -1.73
N ARG A 17 -6.40 -2.60 -1.40
CA ARG A 17 -6.33 -1.50 -2.37
C ARG A 17 -5.43 -1.85 -3.56
N TYR A 18 -4.25 -2.43 -3.30
CA TYR A 18 -3.33 -2.86 -4.33
C TYR A 18 -3.92 -3.93 -5.26
N GLU A 19 -4.67 -4.91 -4.73
CA GLU A 19 -5.34 -5.90 -5.56
C GLU A 19 -6.46 -5.28 -6.40
N LEU A 20 -7.23 -4.35 -5.83
CA LEU A 20 -8.31 -3.65 -6.53
C LEU A 20 -7.78 -2.72 -7.63
N ASP A 21 -6.67 -2.02 -7.39
CA ASP A 21 -6.01 -1.16 -8.39
C ASP A 21 -5.52 -1.98 -9.59
N LYS A 22 -4.88 -3.14 -9.34
CA LYS A 22 -4.43 -4.05 -10.42
C LYS A 22 -5.57 -4.56 -11.29
N LEU A 23 -6.76 -4.72 -10.71
CA LEU A 23 -7.96 -5.16 -11.42
C LEU A 23 -8.75 -3.99 -12.03
N GLY A 24 -8.36 -2.73 -11.76
CA GLY A 24 -9.06 -1.54 -12.23
C GLY A 24 -10.39 -1.26 -11.50
N TYR A 25 -10.63 -1.89 -10.34
CA TYR A 25 -11.90 -1.76 -9.61
C TYR A 25 -11.90 -0.68 -8.53
N PHE A 26 -10.73 -0.22 -8.07
CA PHE A 26 -10.67 0.72 -6.94
C PHE A 26 -11.32 2.08 -7.26
N ASN A 27 -11.33 2.49 -8.53
CA ASN A 27 -11.99 3.73 -8.98
C ASN A 27 -13.51 3.58 -9.18
N SER A 28 -14.11 2.48 -8.76
CA SER A 28 -15.57 2.32 -8.81
C SER A 28 -16.24 3.10 -7.67
N SER A 29 -17.48 3.54 -7.90
CA SER A 29 -18.26 4.31 -6.91
C SER A 29 -18.40 3.60 -5.56
N PHE A 30 -18.32 2.27 -5.55
CA PHE A 30 -18.36 1.45 -4.34
C PHE A 30 -17.23 1.78 -3.35
N PHE A 31 -16.04 2.14 -3.83
CA PHE A 31 -14.87 2.46 -3.00
C PHE A 31 -14.62 3.96 -2.81
N GLU A 32 -15.50 4.83 -3.31
CA GLU A 32 -15.36 6.29 -3.15
C GLU A 32 -15.45 6.72 -1.68
N THR A 33 -16.21 5.99 -0.86
CA THR A 33 -16.40 6.30 0.57
C THR A 33 -16.00 5.11 1.44
N ILE A 34 -14.78 5.17 1.96
CA ILE A 34 -14.26 4.22 2.95
C ILE A 34 -14.10 4.96 4.28
N HIS A 35 -14.73 4.43 5.33
CA HIS A 35 -14.65 5.01 6.66
C HIS A 35 -13.41 4.51 7.38
N PHE A 36 -12.57 5.42 7.85
CA PHE A 36 -11.41 5.09 8.66
C PHE A 36 -11.71 5.37 10.13
N THR A 37 -11.95 4.31 10.91
CA THR A 37 -12.44 4.42 12.30
C THR A 37 -11.34 4.35 13.36
N GLY A 38 -10.11 4.00 12.98
CA GLY A 38 -9.01 3.77 13.92
C GLY A 38 -9.01 2.36 14.54
N PRO A 39 -8.00 2.03 15.36
CA PRO A 39 -7.98 0.79 16.14
C PRO A 39 -9.02 0.81 17.29
N PRO A 40 -9.45 -0.36 17.81
CA PRO A 40 -8.97 -1.71 17.47
C PRO A 40 -9.64 -2.29 16.21
N THR A 41 -8.95 -3.21 15.53
CA THR A 41 -9.46 -3.84 14.31
C THR A 41 -10.68 -4.74 14.57
N ASP A 42 -10.72 -5.42 15.72
CA ASP A 42 -11.84 -6.28 16.13
C ASP A 42 -13.19 -5.57 16.09
N GLN A 43 -13.22 -4.26 16.40
CA GLN A 43 -14.44 -3.47 16.41
C GLN A 43 -15.10 -3.43 15.02
N LEU A 44 -14.33 -3.41 13.94
CA LEU A 44 -14.88 -3.40 12.59
C LEU A 44 -15.69 -4.68 12.29
N ILE A 45 -15.30 -5.82 12.84
CA ILE A 45 -16.06 -7.06 12.66
C ILE A 45 -17.36 -7.02 13.46
N LEU A 46 -17.33 -6.45 14.66
CA LEU A 46 -18.54 -6.24 15.46
C LEU A 46 -19.50 -5.26 14.77
N ASP A 47 -18.98 -4.19 14.17
CA ASP A 47 -19.79 -3.22 13.42
C ASP A 47 -20.47 -3.84 12.20
N VAL A 48 -19.88 -4.90 11.59
CA VAL A 48 -20.56 -5.68 10.53
C VAL A 48 -21.68 -6.54 11.12
N ILE A 49 -21.44 -7.19 12.27
CA ILE A 49 -22.45 -8.02 12.95
C ILE A 49 -23.65 -7.18 13.39
N ASP A 50 -23.40 -5.95 13.84
CA ASP A 50 -24.41 -5.01 14.33
C ASP A 50 -25.09 -4.21 13.21
N ASP A 51 -24.87 -4.58 11.93
CA ASP A 51 -25.41 -3.92 10.74
C ASP A 51 -25.05 -2.40 10.64
N GLN A 52 -23.97 -1.95 11.29
CA GLN A 52 -23.50 -0.56 11.21
C GLN A 52 -22.69 -0.30 9.94
N ILE A 53 -22.01 -1.33 9.42
CA ILE A 53 -21.28 -1.32 8.15
C ILE A 53 -21.52 -2.61 7.38
N ASP A 54 -21.38 -2.58 6.05
CA ASP A 54 -21.61 -3.78 5.22
C ASP A 54 -20.34 -4.63 5.08
N VAL A 55 -19.16 -4.00 5.11
CA VAL A 55 -17.87 -4.64 4.84
C VAL A 55 -16.78 -4.04 5.72
N ALA A 56 -16.10 -4.90 6.46
CA ALA A 56 -14.86 -4.59 7.18
C ALA A 56 -13.63 -5.05 6.41
N ILE A 57 -12.61 -4.20 6.33
CA ILE A 57 -11.28 -4.58 5.84
C ILE A 57 -10.36 -4.75 7.04
N VAL A 58 -9.91 -5.99 7.26
CA VAL A 58 -9.12 -6.39 8.43
C VAL A 58 -7.90 -7.21 8.00
N PRO A 59 -6.82 -7.24 8.80
CA PRO A 59 -5.70 -8.15 8.57
C PRO A 59 -6.13 -9.61 8.48
N ALA A 60 -5.32 -10.40 7.78
CA ALA A 60 -5.51 -11.85 7.72
C ALA A 60 -5.54 -12.46 9.14
N CYS A 61 -6.36 -13.49 9.32
CA CYS A 61 -6.57 -14.20 10.58
C CYS A 61 -7.33 -13.45 11.69
N THR A 62 -7.70 -12.17 11.52
CA THR A 62 -8.46 -11.45 12.56
C THR A 62 -9.81 -12.13 12.83
N LEU A 63 -10.53 -12.54 11.78
CA LEU A 63 -11.83 -13.20 11.89
C LEU A 63 -11.72 -14.54 12.65
N GLU A 64 -10.76 -15.37 12.25
CA GLU A 64 -10.53 -16.69 12.85
C GLU A 64 -10.05 -16.59 14.30
N ASN A 65 -9.18 -15.62 14.61
CA ASN A 65 -8.72 -15.39 15.98
C ASN A 65 -9.87 -14.96 16.88
N MET A 66 -10.72 -14.02 16.44
CA MET A 66 -11.89 -13.61 17.22
C MET A 66 -12.86 -14.77 17.46
N ALA A 67 -13.04 -15.67 16.50
CA ALA A 67 -13.84 -16.88 16.67
C ALA A 67 -13.19 -17.88 17.64
N ALA A 68 -11.88 -18.10 17.55
CA ALA A 68 -11.14 -18.96 18.47
C ALA A 68 -11.15 -18.44 19.92
N GLU A 69 -11.19 -17.12 20.09
CA GLU A 69 -11.34 -16.45 21.38
C GLU A 69 -12.80 -16.45 21.90
N GLY A 70 -13.76 -16.95 21.12
CA GLY A 70 -15.18 -16.97 21.48
C GLY A 70 -15.86 -15.60 21.47
N LYS A 71 -15.28 -14.60 20.80
CA LYS A 71 -15.85 -13.24 20.68
C LYS A 71 -17.00 -13.16 19.67
N ILE A 72 -17.01 -14.04 18.68
CA ILE A 72 -17.97 -14.05 17.57
C ILE A 72 -18.30 -15.46 17.12
N GLU A 73 -19.42 -15.62 16.41
CA GLU A 73 -19.77 -16.84 15.70
C GLU A 73 -19.60 -16.65 14.18
N LEU A 74 -18.87 -17.55 13.52
CA LEU A 74 -18.52 -17.41 12.10
C LEU A 74 -19.71 -17.51 11.14
N HIS A 75 -20.83 -18.11 11.56
CA HIS A 75 -21.96 -18.42 10.65
C HIS A 75 -22.66 -17.17 10.10
N ASN A 76 -22.48 -16.01 10.74
CA ASN A 76 -23.06 -14.73 10.31
C ASN A 76 -22.12 -13.90 9.40
N LEU A 77 -20.90 -14.38 9.16
CA LEU A 77 -19.88 -13.66 8.42
C LEU A 77 -19.33 -14.52 7.29
N ARG A 78 -18.85 -13.86 6.24
CA ARG A 78 -18.14 -14.53 5.15
C ARG A 78 -16.98 -13.68 4.65
N VAL A 79 -15.92 -14.35 4.23
CA VAL A 79 -14.79 -13.70 3.56
C VAL A 79 -15.16 -13.49 2.08
N LEU A 80 -14.99 -12.27 1.59
CA LEU A 80 -15.26 -11.93 0.18
C LEU A 80 -14.10 -12.37 -0.70
N ASN A 81 -14.39 -12.94 -1.89
CA ASN A 81 -13.37 -13.47 -2.81
C ASN A 81 -12.38 -14.40 -2.09
N GLU A 82 -12.92 -15.30 -1.25
CA GLU A 82 -12.15 -16.17 -0.38
C GLU A 82 -11.11 -17.00 -1.14
N ARG A 83 -9.89 -17.00 -0.59
CA ARG A 83 -8.77 -17.86 -0.96
C ARG A 83 -8.22 -18.47 0.32
N ARG A 84 -7.80 -19.73 0.22
CA ARG A 84 -7.06 -20.43 1.28
C ARG A 84 -5.70 -20.81 0.74
N PRO A 85 -4.66 -19.99 1.01
CA PRO A 85 -3.29 -20.36 0.70
C PRO A 85 -2.94 -21.73 1.30
N ALA A 86 -2.07 -22.49 0.64
CA ALA A 86 -1.56 -23.73 1.19
C ALA A 86 -0.98 -23.48 2.58
N ASP A 87 -1.27 -24.38 3.52
CA ASP A 87 -0.81 -24.33 4.92
C ASP A 87 -1.33 -23.13 5.74
N SER A 88 -2.29 -22.35 5.23
CA SER A 88 -2.99 -21.31 5.99
C SER A 88 -4.30 -21.83 6.58
N VAL A 89 -4.49 -21.60 7.89
CA VAL A 89 -5.78 -21.85 8.56
C VAL A 89 -6.80 -20.72 8.34
N CYS A 90 -6.35 -19.58 7.85
CA CYS A 90 -7.18 -18.38 7.68
C CYS A 90 -7.64 -18.21 6.24
N ALA A 91 -8.89 -17.78 6.08
CA ALA A 91 -9.48 -17.36 4.83
C ALA A 91 -9.08 -15.91 4.52
N VAL A 92 -8.65 -15.64 3.28
CA VAL A 92 -8.14 -14.32 2.88
C VAL A 92 -8.65 -13.90 1.50
N SER A 93 -8.72 -12.59 1.26
CA SER A 93 -9.12 -12.02 -0.04
C SER A 93 -7.93 -11.59 -0.90
N THR A 94 -6.73 -11.52 -0.33
CA THR A 94 -5.50 -11.02 -0.95
C THR A 94 -4.36 -12.03 -0.80
N PRO A 95 -3.27 -11.91 -1.59
CA PRO A 95 -2.04 -12.65 -1.30
C PRO A 95 -1.51 -12.31 0.10
N LEU A 96 -0.87 -13.29 0.75
CA LEU A 96 -0.24 -13.08 2.04
C LEU A 96 1.05 -12.26 1.89
N TYR A 97 1.27 -11.37 2.85
CA TYR A 97 2.50 -10.60 3.01
C TYR A 97 3.19 -10.98 4.32
N PRO A 98 4.50 -10.69 4.46
CA PRO A 98 5.20 -10.88 5.72
C PRO A 98 4.43 -10.30 6.91
N ASN A 99 4.40 -11.06 8.01
CA ASN A 99 3.79 -10.62 9.26
C ASN A 99 4.73 -9.63 10.00
N TRP A 100 4.39 -9.28 11.24
CA TRP A 100 5.17 -8.39 12.10
C TRP A 100 6.66 -8.76 12.14
N THR A 101 7.50 -7.74 11.99
CA THR A 101 8.96 -7.86 12.09
C THR A 101 9.44 -7.01 13.26
N MET A 102 10.37 -7.54 14.05
CA MET A 102 11.05 -6.78 15.08
C MET A 102 12.29 -6.11 14.48
N ALA A 103 12.44 -4.81 14.71
CA ALA A 103 13.56 -4.01 14.21
C ALA A 103 14.27 -3.30 15.36
N MET A 104 15.57 -3.09 15.18
CA MET A 104 16.43 -2.36 16.10
C MET A 104 16.73 -0.97 15.52
N THR A 105 16.70 0.06 16.35
CA THR A 105 17.08 1.43 15.93
C THR A 105 18.57 1.66 16.13
N GLU A 106 19.12 2.66 15.44
CA GLU A 106 20.55 3.06 15.56
C GLU A 106 20.96 3.46 16.99
N ARG A 107 20.00 3.83 17.85
CA ARG A 107 20.27 4.23 19.23
C ARG A 107 20.49 3.06 20.17
N ALA A 108 20.03 1.86 19.81
CA ALA A 108 20.14 0.71 20.68
C ALA A 108 21.57 0.14 20.65
N PRO A 109 22.12 -0.33 21.78
CA PRO A 109 23.43 -0.99 21.80
C PRO A 109 23.41 -2.33 21.04
N VAL A 110 24.45 -2.59 20.24
CA VAL A 110 24.54 -3.79 19.38
C VAL A 110 24.46 -5.09 20.18
N ASP A 111 25.05 -5.13 21.37
CA ASP A 111 25.02 -6.29 22.28
C ASP A 111 23.60 -6.58 22.77
N VAL A 112 22.80 -5.55 23.05
CA VAL A 112 21.38 -5.69 23.39
C VAL A 112 20.60 -6.27 22.21
N GLY A 113 20.80 -5.73 21.01
CA GLY A 113 20.15 -6.24 19.79
C GLY A 113 20.46 -7.70 19.53
N GLN A 114 21.73 -8.10 19.64
CA GLN A 114 22.16 -9.49 19.49
C GLN A 114 21.55 -10.40 20.56
N LYS A 115 21.48 -9.94 21.81
CA LYS A 115 20.87 -10.71 22.90
C LYS A 115 19.37 -10.93 22.64
N VAL A 116 18.64 -9.89 22.25
CA VAL A 116 17.22 -9.97 21.91
C VAL A 116 17.00 -10.94 20.75
N ALA A 117 17.74 -10.79 19.65
CA ALA A 117 17.62 -11.68 18.49
C ALA A 117 17.87 -13.15 18.85
N LYS A 118 18.93 -13.44 19.61
CA LYS A 118 19.23 -14.80 20.09
C LYS A 118 18.09 -15.37 20.95
N THR A 119 17.55 -14.56 21.87
CA THR A 119 16.45 -14.99 22.74
C THR A 119 15.18 -15.29 21.93
N LEU A 120 14.85 -14.46 20.93
CA LEU A 120 13.68 -14.66 20.09
C LEU A 120 13.84 -15.92 19.22
N PHE A 121 15.01 -16.14 18.60
CA PHE A 121 15.26 -17.34 17.81
C PHE A 121 15.32 -18.63 18.63
N ALA A 122 15.68 -18.55 19.91
CA ALA A 122 15.71 -19.70 20.81
C ALA A 122 14.36 -19.94 21.52
N MET A 123 13.35 -19.09 21.30
CA MET A 123 12.05 -19.22 21.96
C MET A 123 11.27 -20.42 21.36
N PRO A 124 10.93 -21.44 22.17
CA PRO A 124 10.13 -22.55 21.68
C PRO A 124 8.66 -22.15 21.50
N GLU A 125 7.96 -22.88 20.65
CA GLU A 125 6.55 -22.65 20.30
C GLU A 125 5.59 -22.75 21.50
N ASP A 126 5.93 -23.57 22.50
CA ASP A 126 5.16 -23.74 23.73
C ASP A 126 5.49 -22.71 24.82
N HIS A 127 6.41 -21.78 24.54
CA HIS A 127 6.74 -20.71 25.47
C HIS A 127 5.53 -19.79 25.67
N SER A 128 5.27 -19.36 26.91
CA SER A 128 4.10 -18.53 27.25
C SER A 128 3.99 -17.26 26.40
N ALA A 129 5.12 -16.63 26.07
CA ALA A 129 5.16 -15.46 25.20
C ALA A 129 4.83 -15.76 23.72
N ALA A 130 5.18 -16.96 23.21
CA ALA A 130 4.84 -17.38 21.85
C ALA A 130 3.34 -17.66 21.73
N ILE A 131 2.78 -18.39 22.70
CA ILE A 131 1.35 -18.65 22.83
C ILE A 131 0.55 -17.34 22.93
N ALA A 132 0.97 -16.42 23.81
CA ALA A 132 0.29 -15.13 23.98
C ALA A 132 0.31 -14.26 22.72
N ALA A 133 1.34 -14.41 21.89
CA ALA A 133 1.47 -13.70 20.62
C ALA A 133 0.85 -14.45 19.43
N ASN A 134 0.23 -15.61 19.67
CA ASN A 134 -0.29 -16.53 18.66
C ASN A 134 0.74 -16.79 17.54
N ASN A 135 1.98 -17.08 17.93
CA ASN A 135 3.08 -17.40 17.00
C ASN A 135 3.69 -18.77 17.31
N VAL A 136 4.27 -19.38 16.28
CA VAL A 136 4.98 -20.67 16.35
C VAL A 136 6.50 -20.49 16.50
N GLY A 137 6.94 -19.28 16.88
CA GLY A 137 8.35 -18.90 17.00
C GLY A 137 8.78 -17.76 16.08
N TRP A 138 9.98 -17.26 16.33
CA TRP A 138 10.59 -16.17 15.56
C TRP A 138 11.62 -16.70 14.55
N THR A 139 11.69 -16.06 13.39
CA THR A 139 12.62 -16.43 12.31
C THR A 139 13.19 -15.19 11.64
N LEU A 140 14.13 -15.39 10.71
CA LEU A 140 14.69 -14.32 9.90
C LEU A 140 13.56 -13.55 9.20
N PRO A 141 13.66 -12.21 9.11
CA PRO A 141 12.63 -11.41 8.47
C PRO A 141 12.46 -11.84 7.01
N ALA A 142 11.23 -12.01 6.58
CA ALA A 142 10.94 -12.32 5.19
C ALA A 142 11.30 -11.13 4.27
N PRO A 143 11.65 -11.38 3.00
CA PRO A 143 12.00 -10.32 2.06
C PRO A 143 10.87 -9.28 1.91
N SER A 144 11.21 -7.99 2.02
CA SER A 144 10.25 -6.89 1.89
C SER A 144 9.86 -6.55 0.44
N VAL A 145 10.40 -7.25 -0.56
CA VAL A 145 10.26 -6.90 -1.98
C VAL A 145 8.80 -6.77 -2.43
N ASN A 146 7.90 -7.62 -1.92
CA ASN A 146 6.48 -7.55 -2.28
C ASN A 146 5.77 -6.40 -1.56
N VAL A 147 6.18 -6.07 -0.33
CA VAL A 147 5.69 -4.89 0.40
C VAL A 147 6.14 -3.62 -0.33
N ASP A 148 7.40 -3.55 -0.77
CA ASP A 148 7.92 -2.42 -1.54
C ASP A 148 7.18 -2.22 -2.86
N LYS A 149 6.76 -3.29 -3.53
CA LYS A 149 5.95 -3.21 -4.77
C LYS A 149 4.61 -2.53 -4.50
N VAL A 150 3.93 -2.87 -3.39
CA VAL A 150 2.68 -2.23 -2.99
C VAL A 150 2.90 -0.74 -2.76
N TYR A 151 3.87 -0.38 -1.90
CA TYR A 151 4.15 1.03 -1.61
C TYR A 151 4.55 1.82 -2.86
N LYS A 152 5.31 1.21 -3.79
CA LYS A 152 5.68 1.88 -5.04
C LYS A 152 4.50 2.09 -5.98
N HIS A 153 3.63 1.09 -6.09
CA HIS A 153 2.44 1.15 -6.93
C HIS A 153 1.47 2.24 -6.45
N LEU A 154 1.31 2.35 -5.13
CA LEU A 154 0.40 3.32 -4.51
C LEU A 154 1.01 4.72 -4.35
N ASP A 155 2.22 4.96 -4.86
CA ASP A 155 2.99 6.22 -4.70
C ASP A 155 3.21 6.62 -3.22
N LEU A 156 3.36 5.62 -2.35
CA LEU A 156 3.55 5.77 -0.89
C LEU A 156 4.97 5.43 -0.43
N HIS A 157 5.86 5.00 -1.33
CA HIS A 157 7.18 4.54 -0.96
C HIS A 157 8.07 5.71 -0.49
N PRO A 158 8.75 5.63 0.68
CA PRO A 158 9.50 6.76 1.24
C PRO A 158 10.61 7.33 0.34
N LEU A 159 11.24 6.46 -0.46
CA LEU A 159 12.27 6.84 -1.43
C LEU A 159 11.72 7.26 -2.80
N GLN A 160 10.41 7.16 -3.01
CA GLN A 160 9.78 7.54 -4.26
C GLN A 160 9.51 9.04 -4.26
N LYS A 161 10.18 9.73 -5.19
CA LYS A 161 9.98 11.16 -5.37
C LYS A 161 8.73 11.41 -6.23
N PRO A 162 7.88 12.38 -5.85
CA PRO A 162 6.80 12.87 -6.70
C PRO A 162 7.32 13.25 -8.09
N TRP A 163 6.46 13.10 -9.11
CA TRP A 163 6.81 13.44 -10.50
C TRP A 163 7.31 14.89 -10.62
N ALA A 164 6.71 15.83 -9.87
CA ALA A 164 7.09 17.24 -9.88
C ALA A 164 8.53 17.44 -9.41
N GLN A 165 8.96 16.74 -8.36
CA GLN A 165 10.35 16.78 -7.89
C GLN A 165 11.30 16.16 -8.93
N LYS A 166 10.91 15.06 -9.58
CA LYS A 166 11.71 14.47 -10.67
C LYS A 166 11.89 15.44 -11.85
N VAL A 167 10.83 16.13 -12.25
CA VAL A 167 10.87 17.14 -13.31
C VAL A 167 11.76 18.32 -12.91
N GLN A 168 11.62 18.81 -11.68
CA GLN A 168 12.44 19.89 -11.16
C GLN A 168 13.93 19.52 -11.13
N GLU A 169 14.28 18.33 -10.63
CA GLU A 169 15.65 17.83 -10.62
C GLU A 169 16.21 17.65 -12.04
N TRP A 170 15.39 17.15 -12.97
CA TRP A 170 15.77 17.02 -14.36
C TRP A 170 16.02 18.38 -15.03
N LEU A 171 15.16 19.37 -14.79
CA LEU A 171 15.31 20.73 -15.33
C LEU A 171 16.58 21.40 -14.81
N HIS A 172 16.86 21.29 -13.51
CA HIS A 172 18.09 21.81 -12.92
C HIS A 172 19.35 21.14 -13.49
N LYS A 173 19.30 19.83 -13.74
CA LYS A 173 20.44 19.10 -14.30
C LYS A 173 20.63 19.35 -15.81
N ASN A 174 19.55 19.58 -16.55
CA ASN A 174 19.54 19.64 -18.01
C ASN A 174 19.17 21.02 -18.55
N GLN A 175 19.59 22.09 -17.87
CA GLN A 175 19.21 23.48 -18.22
C GLN A 175 19.51 23.83 -19.69
N ALA A 176 20.66 23.43 -20.22
CA ALA A 176 21.03 23.70 -21.62
C ALA A 176 20.07 23.02 -22.61
N VAL A 177 19.67 21.77 -22.33
CA VAL A 177 18.71 21.03 -23.16
C VAL A 177 17.32 21.66 -23.07
N ALA A 178 16.90 22.05 -21.86
CA ALA A 178 15.62 22.71 -21.65
C ALA A 178 15.54 24.06 -22.39
N ILE A 179 16.59 24.88 -22.30
CA ILE A 179 16.68 26.17 -23.02
C ILE A 179 16.70 25.93 -24.53
N ALA A 180 17.49 24.96 -25.02
CA ALA A 180 17.54 24.64 -26.44
C ALA A 180 16.17 24.19 -26.98
N ALA A 181 15.46 23.32 -26.25
CA ALA A 181 14.11 22.90 -26.60
C ALA A 181 13.14 24.07 -26.65
N LEU A 182 13.20 24.99 -25.67
CA LEU A 182 12.37 26.20 -25.61
C LEU A 182 12.66 27.14 -26.79
N LEU A 183 13.93 27.37 -27.12
CA LEU A 183 14.34 28.18 -28.26
C LEU A 183 13.89 27.57 -29.59
N THR A 184 14.00 26.24 -29.72
CA THR A 184 13.55 25.52 -30.92
C THR A 184 12.04 25.67 -31.10
N LEU A 185 11.27 25.56 -30.02
CA LEU A 185 9.82 25.77 -30.03
C LEU A 185 9.46 27.19 -30.47
N VAL A 186 10.16 28.21 -29.95
CA VAL A 186 9.94 29.62 -30.33
C VAL A 186 10.33 29.88 -31.79
N LEU A 187 11.43 29.30 -32.27
CA LEU A 187 11.82 29.44 -33.68
C LEU A 187 10.80 28.80 -34.61
N LEU A 188 10.25 27.65 -34.25
CA LEU A 188 9.19 26.98 -35.02
C LEU A 188 7.90 27.80 -35.06
N THR A 189 7.49 28.42 -33.95
CA THR A 189 6.29 29.28 -33.94
C THR A 189 6.50 30.56 -34.75
N ILE A 190 7.67 31.19 -34.65
CA ILE A 190 8.04 32.34 -35.49
C ILE A 190 8.05 31.95 -36.97
N TYR A 191 8.64 30.80 -37.30
CA TYR A 191 8.68 30.30 -38.67
C TYR A 191 7.29 30.05 -39.24
N HIS A 192 6.40 29.42 -38.46
CA HIS A 192 5.01 29.20 -38.85
C HIS A 192 4.28 30.52 -39.12
N PHE A 193 4.41 31.49 -38.21
CA PHE A 193 3.77 32.80 -38.35
C PHE A 193 4.33 33.58 -39.54
N TRP A 194 5.64 33.49 -39.79
CA TRP A 194 6.29 34.10 -40.95
C TRP A 194 5.79 33.49 -42.26
N LEU A 195 5.70 32.16 -42.34
CA LEU A 195 5.11 31.48 -43.50
C LEU A 195 3.67 31.94 -43.74
N GLU A 196 2.80 31.92 -42.73
CA GLU A 196 1.42 32.40 -42.89
C GLU A 196 1.35 33.86 -43.35
N TRP A 197 2.20 34.72 -42.82
CA TRP A 197 2.26 36.13 -43.21
C TRP A 197 2.72 36.31 -44.65
N THR A 198 3.77 35.60 -45.09
CA THR A 198 4.25 35.65 -46.47
C THR A 198 3.21 35.10 -47.46
N PHE A 199 2.53 33.99 -47.14
CA PHE A 199 1.44 33.43 -47.95
C PHE A 199 0.22 34.36 -48.05
N LYS A 200 -0.15 35.06 -46.97
CA LYS A 200 -1.21 36.09 -47.01
C LYS A 200 -0.81 37.24 -47.94
N ARG A 201 0.42 37.74 -47.82
CA ARG A 201 0.94 38.85 -48.63
C ARG A 201 1.10 38.50 -50.11
N SER A 202 1.37 37.24 -50.47
CA SER A 202 1.43 36.80 -51.87
C SER A 202 0.05 36.65 -52.51
N ARG A 203 -1.00 36.38 -51.72
CA ARG A 203 -2.40 36.33 -52.20
C ARG A 203 -3.02 37.70 -52.46
N GLU A 204 -2.56 38.75 -51.77
CA GLU A 204 -3.01 40.14 -52.00
C GLU A 204 -2.38 40.79 -53.25
N LYS A 205 -1.37 40.16 -53.86
CA LYS A 205 -0.66 40.65 -55.05
C LYS A 205 -1.04 39.93 -56.36
N LEU A 206 -1.98 38.98 -56.29
CA LEU A 206 -2.63 38.33 -57.43
C LEU A 206 -4.05 38.89 -57.57
#